data_AF-Q5BEN4-F1
#
_entry.id   AF-Q5BEN4-F1
#
_cell.length_a   1.000
_cell.length_b   1.000
_cell.length_c   1.000
_cell.angle_alpha   90.00
_cell.angle_beta   90.00
_cell.angle_gamma   90.00
#
_symmetry.space_group_name_H-M   'P 1'
#
loop_
_entity.id
_entity.type
_entity.pdbx_description
1 polymer ?
#
loop_
_entity_poly.entity_id
_entity_poly.type
_entity_poly.pdbx_seq_one_letter_code
_entity_poly.pdbx_strand_id
1 'polypeptide(L)'
;MATPSAIPAIISSRDAPKEPSSAADSTADCSKLPAPKFQLHIHDLRHPASQFFLTSIPDLASTLETALSAIIQNLYSSPKSGRAINGATATNSRNRKHLQTFRPSVPPTRSVTVLLRDIGGVAYTTGKDLDNDHKEIHVSLAYIQHCRTKTDPVAELVGVLTHELVHCYQYAAPRATLDGGLIEGIADFDTIEIMN
;
A
#
# COMPACT_ATOMS: atom_id res chain seq x y z
N MET A 1 23.46 -38.76 -17.36
CA MET A 1 23.74 -37.65 -18.28
C MET A 1 22.40 -36.98 -18.58
N ALA A 2 22.04 -35.90 -17.87
CA ALA A 2 20.77 -35.19 -18.07
C ALA A 2 21.00 -33.98 -18.98
N THR A 3 20.24 -33.87 -20.06
CA THR A 3 20.27 -32.71 -20.97
C THR A 3 19.45 -31.56 -20.38
N PRO A 4 19.93 -30.30 -20.42
CA PRO A 4 19.13 -29.16 -19.98
C PRO A 4 18.02 -28.85 -20.99
N SER A 5 16.81 -28.58 -20.47
CA SER A 5 15.64 -28.14 -21.24
C SER A 5 15.78 -26.67 -21.66
N ALA A 6 15.40 -26.35 -22.89
CA ALA A 6 15.54 -25.02 -23.49
C ALA A 6 14.40 -24.07 -23.10
N ILE A 7 14.75 -22.82 -22.78
CA ILE A 7 13.81 -21.68 -22.60
C ILE A 7 13.38 -21.19 -24.00
N PRO A 8 12.11 -20.87 -24.27
CA PRO A 8 11.72 -20.29 -25.56
C PRO A 8 12.19 -18.83 -25.67
N ALA A 9 12.91 -18.51 -26.75
CA ALA A 9 13.30 -17.14 -27.09
C ALA A 9 12.11 -16.36 -27.67
N ILE A 10 11.72 -15.27 -27.00
CA ILE A 10 10.73 -14.33 -27.54
C ILE A 10 11.45 -13.42 -28.54
N ILE A 11 11.03 -13.51 -29.80
CA ILE A 11 11.56 -12.76 -30.94
C ILE A 11 11.16 -11.28 -30.81
N SER A 12 12.17 -10.40 -30.87
CA SER A 12 12.00 -8.95 -31.04
C SER A 12 11.75 -8.60 -32.51
N SER A 13 10.75 -7.79 -32.79
CA SER A 13 10.67 -7.02 -34.04
C SER A 13 10.58 -5.53 -33.71
N ARG A 14 11.55 -4.79 -34.26
CA ARG A 14 11.65 -3.32 -34.30
C ARG A 14 10.74 -2.80 -35.40
N ASP A 15 10.11 -1.64 -35.17
CA ASP A 15 10.12 -0.57 -36.16
C ASP A 15 9.80 0.80 -35.52
N ALA A 16 10.52 1.83 -35.96
CA ALA A 16 10.31 3.26 -35.70
C ALA A 16 9.90 3.91 -37.04
N PRO A 17 9.22 5.08 -37.11
CA PRO A 17 9.93 6.36 -36.94
C PRO A 17 9.11 7.64 -36.54
N LYS A 18 9.89 8.63 -36.08
CA LYS A 18 9.80 10.11 -36.21
C LYS A 18 8.86 10.98 -35.34
N GLU A 19 9.50 11.91 -34.63
CA GLU A 19 9.01 13.14 -33.99
C GLU A 19 8.44 14.18 -34.99
N PRO A 20 7.66 15.16 -34.50
CA PRO A 20 8.26 16.49 -34.28
C PRO A 20 7.89 17.19 -32.94
N SER A 21 8.93 17.77 -32.33
CA SER A 21 9.06 19.04 -31.60
C SER A 21 7.86 19.83 -31.04
N SER A 22 8.05 20.23 -29.77
CA SER A 22 7.72 21.52 -29.12
C SER A 22 6.27 21.86 -28.79
N ALA A 23 5.92 21.81 -27.50
CA ALA A 23 5.81 22.99 -26.63
C ALA A 23 5.16 22.57 -25.30
N ALA A 24 5.59 23.23 -24.23
CA ALA A 24 5.15 23.01 -22.85
C ALA A 24 3.63 22.99 -22.68
N ASP A 25 3.12 22.01 -21.93
CA ASP A 25 2.18 22.29 -20.85
C ASP A 25 2.21 21.17 -19.81
N SER A 26 2.55 21.53 -18.57
CA SER A 26 2.50 20.64 -17.42
C SER A 26 1.05 20.46 -16.99
N THR A 27 0.39 19.42 -17.50
CA THR A 27 -0.92 19.01 -17.02
C THR A 27 -0.77 17.80 -16.09
N ALA A 28 -0.81 18.09 -14.80
CA ALA A 28 -0.99 17.11 -13.75
C ALA A 28 -2.37 16.43 -13.88
N ASP A 29 -2.32 15.10 -13.92
CA ASP A 29 -3.01 14.20 -12.98
C ASP A 29 -4.54 14.07 -13.04
N CYS A 30 -4.99 12.92 -13.58
CA CYS A 30 -6.14 12.15 -13.11
C CYS A 30 -6.17 10.79 -13.83
N SER A 31 -6.43 9.69 -13.09
CA SER A 31 -7.02 8.42 -13.55
C SER A 31 -6.17 7.16 -13.80
N LYS A 32 -4.93 7.04 -13.30
CA LYS A 32 -4.31 5.70 -13.16
C LYS A 32 -4.09 5.38 -11.69
N LEU A 33 -4.85 4.41 -11.18
CA LEU A 33 -4.59 3.80 -9.88
C LEU A 33 -3.13 3.30 -9.87
N PRO A 34 -2.39 3.46 -8.75
CA PRO A 34 -1.06 2.89 -8.64
C PRO A 34 -1.17 1.37 -8.81
N ALA A 35 -0.31 0.82 -9.65
CA ALA A 35 -0.18 -0.62 -9.86
C ALA A 35 1.27 -1.01 -9.50
N PRO A 36 1.63 -0.99 -8.20
CA PRO A 36 2.97 -1.35 -7.78
C PRO A 36 3.23 -2.83 -8.08
N LYS A 37 4.49 -3.18 -8.35
CA LYS A 37 4.89 -4.58 -8.38
C LYS A 37 4.92 -5.14 -6.97
N PHE A 38 4.10 -6.16 -6.68
CA PHE A 38 4.17 -6.92 -5.43
C PHE A 38 5.16 -8.07 -5.53
N GLN A 39 5.95 -8.26 -4.47
CA GLN A 39 6.95 -9.33 -4.37
C GLN A 39 6.92 -9.93 -2.96
N LEU A 40 7.18 -11.23 -2.85
CA LEU A 40 7.29 -11.94 -1.58
C LEU A 40 8.67 -12.59 -1.48
N HIS A 41 9.42 -12.28 -0.42
CA HIS A 41 10.67 -12.94 -0.08
C HIS A 41 10.51 -13.68 1.25
N ILE A 42 10.94 -14.94 1.30
CA ILE A 42 10.89 -15.76 2.51
C ILE A 42 12.33 -16.14 2.85
N HIS A 43 12.85 -15.63 3.96
CA HIS A 43 14.25 -15.85 4.35
C HIS A 43 14.50 -17.26 4.87
N ASP A 44 13.51 -17.88 5.52
CA ASP A 44 13.59 -19.26 6.00
C ASP A 44 12.32 -20.02 5.63
N LEU A 45 12.39 -20.84 4.59
CA LEU A 45 11.29 -21.70 4.16
C LEU A 45 11.03 -22.89 5.10
N ARG A 46 12.00 -23.26 5.94
CA ARG A 46 11.88 -24.38 6.90
C ARG A 46 11.26 -23.92 8.22
N HIS A 47 11.17 -22.62 8.46
CA HIS A 47 10.50 -22.09 9.63
C HIS A 47 8.99 -22.38 9.59
N PRO A 48 8.38 -22.96 10.63
CA PRO A 48 6.94 -23.30 10.64
C PRO A 48 6.02 -22.12 10.36
N ALA A 49 6.43 -20.91 10.78
CA ALA A 49 5.66 -19.69 10.54
C ALA A 49 5.59 -19.31 9.05
N SER A 50 6.63 -19.60 8.26
CA SER A 50 6.63 -19.33 6.82
C SER A 50 5.59 -20.19 6.11
N GLN A 51 5.52 -21.48 6.46
CA GLN A 51 4.48 -22.37 5.95
C GLN A 51 3.10 -21.90 6.39
N PHE A 52 2.95 -21.55 7.67
CA PHE A 52 1.69 -21.04 8.21
C PHE A 52 1.20 -19.81 7.44
N PHE A 53 2.07 -18.80 7.24
CA PHE A 53 1.74 -17.60 6.47
C PHE A 53 1.25 -17.94 5.05
N LEU A 54 1.97 -18.81 4.33
CA LEU A 54 1.59 -19.22 2.98
C LEU A 54 0.24 -19.96 2.93
N THR A 55 -0.10 -20.73 3.96
CA THR A 55 -1.39 -21.42 4.05
C THR A 55 -2.53 -20.51 4.49
N SER A 56 -2.24 -19.53 5.35
CA SER A 56 -3.21 -18.56 5.86
C SER A 56 -3.57 -17.51 4.82
N ILE A 57 -2.61 -17.10 3.99
CA ILE A 57 -2.78 -16.09 2.94
C ILE A 57 -2.36 -16.71 1.60
N PRO A 58 -3.21 -17.55 0.99
CA PRO A 58 -2.87 -18.25 -0.25
C PRO A 58 -2.72 -17.32 -1.46
N ASP A 59 -3.41 -16.17 -1.45
CA ASP A 59 -3.33 -15.14 -2.49
C ASP A 59 -2.94 -13.78 -1.88
N LEU A 60 -1.65 -13.65 -1.58
CA LEU A 60 -1.09 -12.42 -1.02
C LEU A 60 -1.26 -11.22 -1.95
N ALA A 61 -1.24 -11.43 -3.28
CA ALA A 61 -1.38 -10.34 -4.23
C ALA A 61 -2.78 -9.71 -4.11
N SER A 62 -3.83 -10.52 -4.10
CA SER A 62 -5.21 -10.02 -3.93
C SER A 62 -5.45 -9.36 -2.58
N THR A 63 -4.84 -9.89 -1.51
CA THR A 63 -4.86 -9.23 -0.18
C THR A 63 -4.25 -7.83 -0.23
N LEU A 64 -3.06 -7.68 -0.82
CA LEU A 64 -2.40 -6.38 -0.94
C LEU A 64 -3.13 -5.41 -1.89
N GLU A 65 -3.73 -5.90 -2.98
CA GLU A 65 -4.58 -5.10 -3.88
C GLU A 65 -5.83 -4.57 -3.17
N THR A 66 -6.46 -5.41 -2.35
CA THR A 66 -7.63 -5.03 -1.55
C THR A 66 -7.25 -3.96 -0.53
N ALA A 67 -6.16 -4.15 0.20
CA ALA A 67 -5.63 -3.18 1.14
C ALA A 67 -5.26 -1.86 0.44
N LEU A 68 -4.56 -1.92 -0.69
CA LEU A 68 -4.19 -0.74 -1.49
C LEU A 68 -5.43 0.02 -1.96
N SER A 69 -6.44 -0.69 -2.45
CA SER A 69 -7.72 -0.10 -2.87
C SER A 69 -8.38 0.63 -1.71
N ALA A 70 -8.41 0.03 -0.52
CA ALA A 70 -8.95 0.66 0.68
C ALA A 70 -8.14 1.91 1.08
N ILE A 71 -6.81 1.86 1.02
CA ILE A 71 -5.93 3.00 1.30
C ILE A 71 -6.23 4.18 0.36
N ILE A 72 -6.32 3.93 -0.95
CA ILE A 72 -6.61 4.96 -1.95
C ILE A 72 -8.01 5.56 -1.74
N GLN A 73 -9.00 4.70 -1.45
CA GLN A 73 -10.37 5.15 -1.19
C GLN A 73 -10.49 6.01 0.06
N ASN A 74 -9.76 5.68 1.13
CA ASN A 74 -9.89 6.40 2.41
C ASN A 74 -8.95 7.60 2.54
N LEU A 75 -7.71 7.50 2.06
CA LEU A 75 -6.71 8.56 2.24
C LEU A 75 -6.61 9.53 1.06
N TYR A 76 -6.91 9.07 -0.15
CA TYR A 76 -6.60 9.81 -1.38
C TYR A 76 -7.84 10.22 -2.19
N SER A 77 -9.02 9.71 -1.83
CA SER A 77 -10.26 10.15 -2.47
C SER A 77 -10.76 11.42 -1.79
N SER A 78 -11.05 12.44 -2.59
CA SER A 78 -11.65 13.69 -2.09
C SER A 78 -12.90 13.36 -1.25
N PRO A 79 -13.10 14.01 -0.08
CA PRO A 79 -14.35 13.89 0.65
C PRO A 79 -15.47 14.20 -0.33
N LYS A 80 -16.41 13.27 -0.51
CA LYS A 80 -17.65 13.55 -1.24
C LYS A 80 -18.31 14.67 -0.46
N SER A 81 -18.17 15.91 -0.94
CA SER A 81 -18.81 17.10 -0.38
C SER A 81 -20.24 16.70 -0.01
N GLY A 82 -20.56 16.82 1.28
CA GLY A 82 -21.76 16.26 1.89
C GLY A 82 -22.96 16.41 0.96
N ARG A 83 -23.62 15.28 0.73
CA ARG A 83 -24.93 15.14 0.10
C ARG A 83 -25.77 16.36 0.47
N ALA A 84 -26.00 17.26 -0.50
CA ALA A 84 -26.84 18.43 -0.30
C ALA A 84 -28.20 17.94 0.18
N ILE A 85 -28.49 18.12 1.46
CA ILE A 85 -29.85 17.92 1.99
C ILE A 85 -30.67 19.05 1.38
N ASN A 86 -31.49 18.72 0.41
CA ASN A 86 -32.51 19.61 -0.15
C ASN A 86 -33.41 20.06 1.01
N GLY A 87 -33.25 21.31 1.48
CA GLY A 87 -34.19 21.87 2.45
C GLY A 87 -33.71 22.98 3.39
N ALA A 88 -32.52 23.57 3.24
CA ALA A 88 -32.11 24.70 4.09
C ALA A 88 -32.00 26.00 3.29
N THR A 89 -32.92 26.91 3.58
CA THR A 89 -33.00 28.30 3.14
C THR A 89 -31.65 29.00 3.22
N ALA A 90 -31.29 29.67 2.12
CA ALA A 90 -30.13 30.54 2.03
C ALA A 90 -30.19 31.63 3.10
N THR A 91 -29.40 31.48 4.16
CA THR A 91 -29.08 32.56 5.08
C THR A 91 -27.59 32.86 5.00
N ASN A 92 -27.31 34.17 4.90
CA ASN A 92 -26.02 34.77 4.61
C ASN A 92 -24.90 34.27 5.53
N SER A 93 -24.00 33.43 5.02
CA SER A 93 -22.70 33.16 5.67
C SER A 93 -21.58 33.89 4.93
N ARG A 94 -21.39 35.18 5.28
CA ARG A 94 -20.21 35.97 4.91
C ARG A 94 -19.07 35.66 5.87
N ASN A 95 -18.46 34.48 5.76
CA ASN A 95 -17.13 34.20 6.33
C ASN A 95 -16.56 32.86 5.80
N ARG A 96 -16.38 32.73 4.48
CA ARG A 96 -15.57 31.63 3.93
C ARG A 96 -14.08 32.00 4.02
N LYS A 97 -13.55 32.09 5.24
CA LYS A 97 -12.10 32.13 5.44
C LYS A 97 -11.58 30.69 5.32
N HIS A 98 -11.02 30.41 4.14
CA HIS A 98 -10.16 29.27 3.84
C HIS A 98 -10.81 27.87 3.84
N LEU A 99 -11.52 27.52 2.76
CA LEU A 99 -11.63 26.10 2.40
C LEU A 99 -10.25 25.63 1.90
N GLN A 100 -9.39 25.17 2.81
CA GLN A 100 -8.19 24.42 2.41
C GLN A 100 -8.66 23.18 1.67
N THR A 101 -8.54 23.22 0.34
CA THR A 101 -8.77 22.03 -0.47
C THR A 101 -7.52 21.17 -0.32
N PHE A 102 -7.50 20.30 0.68
CA PHE A 102 -6.47 19.25 0.78
C PHE A 102 -6.65 18.31 -0.42
N ARG A 103 -5.68 18.33 -1.33
CA ARG A 103 -5.62 17.42 -2.49
C ARG A 103 -4.44 16.49 -2.27
N PRO A 104 -4.62 15.39 -1.53
CA PRO A 104 -3.56 14.43 -1.34
C PRO A 104 -3.21 13.78 -2.69
N SER A 105 -1.93 13.82 -3.05
CA SER A 105 -1.40 13.09 -4.21
C SER A 105 -0.88 11.73 -3.76
N VAL A 106 -1.26 10.67 -4.46
CA VAL A 106 -0.76 9.31 -4.17
C VAL A 106 0.74 9.25 -4.42
N PRO A 107 1.57 8.78 -3.46
CA PRO A 107 2.98 8.54 -3.69
C PRO A 107 3.27 7.66 -4.90
N PRO A 108 4.37 7.91 -5.64
CA PRO A 108 4.77 7.10 -6.79
C PRO A 108 5.45 5.79 -6.38
N THR A 109 4.80 4.99 -5.52
CA THR A 109 5.30 3.68 -5.11
C THR A 109 5.31 2.71 -6.29
N ARG A 110 6.51 2.28 -6.72
CA ARG A 110 6.72 1.39 -7.87
C ARG A 110 6.71 -0.08 -7.52
N SER A 111 7.11 -0.42 -6.30
CA SER A 111 7.04 -1.81 -5.83
C SER A 111 6.92 -1.89 -4.32
N VAL A 112 6.28 -2.95 -3.84
CA VAL A 112 6.28 -3.33 -2.43
C VAL A 112 6.76 -4.77 -2.33
N THR A 113 7.80 -5.01 -1.54
CA THR A 113 8.30 -6.34 -1.22
C THR A 113 7.92 -6.69 0.21
N VAL A 114 7.20 -7.78 0.42
CA VAL A 114 6.96 -8.37 1.75
C VAL A 114 8.07 -9.37 2.04
N LEU A 115 8.74 -9.23 3.18
CA LEU A 115 9.84 -10.08 3.63
C LEU A 115 9.44 -10.80 4.92
N LEU A 116 9.39 -12.13 4.89
CA LEU A 116 9.26 -12.94 6.10
C LEU A 116 10.65 -13.24 6.63
N ARG A 117 11.01 -12.71 7.79
CA ARG A 117 12.35 -12.82 8.35
C ARG A 117 12.36 -12.92 9.87
N ASP A 118 13.45 -13.43 10.41
CA ASP A 118 13.67 -13.46 11.85
C ASP A 118 14.13 -12.08 12.33
N ILE A 119 13.20 -11.34 12.93
CA ILE A 119 13.37 -10.01 13.50
C ILE A 119 12.54 -9.91 14.79
N GLY A 120 12.95 -9.01 15.68
CA GLY A 120 12.12 -8.64 16.83
C GLY A 120 10.90 -7.80 16.43
N GLY A 121 9.94 -7.67 17.35
CA GLY A 121 8.72 -6.91 17.14
C GLY A 121 7.70 -7.62 16.24
N VAL A 122 6.81 -6.84 15.64
CA VAL A 122 5.68 -7.32 14.81
C VAL A 122 6.05 -7.26 13.33
N ALA A 123 6.16 -6.05 12.82
CA ALA A 123 6.59 -5.73 11.47
C ALA A 123 7.12 -4.29 11.43
N TYR A 124 7.78 -3.92 10.32
CA TYR A 124 8.10 -2.53 10.01
C TYR A 124 8.24 -2.30 8.50
N THR A 125 8.09 -1.05 8.09
CA THR A 125 8.22 -0.63 6.70
C THR A 125 9.42 0.28 6.50
N THR A 126 10.15 0.08 5.40
CA THR A 126 11.25 0.95 4.96
C THR A 126 11.25 1.14 3.45
N GLY A 127 11.94 2.18 2.95
CA GLY A 127 12.33 2.26 1.55
C GLY A 127 13.56 1.39 1.24
N LYS A 128 13.76 1.02 -0.03
CA LYS A 128 15.03 0.41 -0.48
C LYS A 128 16.14 1.45 -0.55
N ASP A 129 17.37 0.97 -0.39
CA ASP A 129 18.59 1.79 -0.51
C ASP A 129 18.73 2.50 -1.87
N LEU A 130 18.13 1.93 -2.93
CA LEU A 130 18.20 2.49 -4.29
C LEU A 130 17.35 3.76 -4.43
N ASP A 131 16.09 3.71 -3.97
CA ASP A 131 15.18 4.85 -3.92
C ASP A 131 13.96 4.56 -3.02
N ASN A 132 13.28 5.63 -2.60
CA ASN A 132 12.12 5.56 -1.72
C ASN A 132 10.82 5.09 -2.40
N ASP A 133 10.82 4.84 -3.71
CA ASP A 133 9.63 4.36 -4.43
C ASP A 133 9.51 2.84 -4.38
N HIS A 134 10.59 2.15 -4.02
CA HIS A 134 10.57 0.72 -3.72
C HIS A 134 10.48 0.55 -2.21
N LYS A 135 9.39 -0.05 -1.74
CA LYS A 135 9.11 -0.26 -0.32
C LYS A 135 9.34 -1.70 0.08
N GLU A 136 9.70 -1.89 1.33
CA GLU A 136 9.88 -3.18 1.96
C GLU A 136 9.07 -3.23 3.25
N ILE A 137 8.25 -4.27 3.37
CA ILE A 137 7.49 -4.62 4.57
C ILE A 137 8.17 -5.84 5.18
N HIS A 138 8.79 -5.68 6.34
CA HIS A 138 9.49 -6.75 7.04
C HIS A 138 8.57 -7.31 8.13
N VAL A 139 8.14 -8.56 8.00
CA VAL A 139 7.24 -9.23 8.95
C VAL A 139 8.01 -10.26 9.77
N SER A 140 7.86 -10.21 11.10
CA SER A 140 8.54 -11.13 12.02
C SER A 140 7.99 -12.56 11.92
N LEU A 141 8.89 -13.51 11.68
CA LEU A 141 8.56 -14.95 11.77
C LEU A 141 8.09 -15.35 13.17
N ALA A 142 8.65 -14.74 14.23
CA ALA A 142 8.24 -14.98 15.59
C ALA A 142 6.81 -14.45 15.84
N TYR A 143 6.48 -13.27 15.28
CA TYR A 143 5.12 -12.74 15.38
C TYR A 143 4.11 -13.59 14.61
N ILE A 144 4.41 -14.01 13.37
CA ILE A 144 3.54 -14.91 12.61
C ILE A 144 3.28 -16.22 13.38
N GLN A 145 4.30 -16.75 14.06
CA GLN A 145 4.13 -17.91 14.93
C GLN A 145 3.20 -17.60 16.12
N HIS A 146 3.31 -16.40 16.71
CA HIS A 146 2.42 -15.94 17.77
C HIS A 146 0.97 -15.75 17.28
N CYS A 147 0.75 -15.29 16.04
CA CYS A 147 -0.60 -15.14 15.46
C CYS A 147 -1.41 -16.44 15.52
N ARG A 148 -0.76 -17.61 15.52
CA ARG A 148 -1.41 -18.93 15.62
C ARG A 148 -2.22 -19.10 16.91
N THR A 149 -1.94 -18.32 17.95
CA THR A 149 -2.69 -18.34 19.21
C THR A 149 -3.82 -17.32 19.26
N LYS A 150 -3.96 -16.46 18.25
CA LYS A 150 -5.03 -15.47 18.17
C LYS A 150 -6.34 -16.15 17.74
N THR A 151 -7.47 -15.53 18.10
CA THR A 151 -8.81 -16.01 17.74
C THR A 151 -8.99 -16.06 16.22
N ASP A 152 -8.53 -15.02 15.51
CA ASP A 152 -8.48 -14.99 14.04
C ASP A 152 -7.05 -14.64 13.57
N PRO A 153 -6.20 -15.65 13.34
CA PRO A 153 -4.85 -15.43 12.86
C PRO A 153 -4.77 -14.79 11.47
N VAL A 154 -5.79 -14.99 10.62
CA VAL A 154 -5.78 -14.47 9.25
C VAL A 154 -6.08 -12.99 9.28
N ALA A 155 -7.12 -12.57 10.00
CA ALA A 155 -7.45 -11.16 10.18
C ALA A 155 -6.26 -10.38 10.78
N GLU A 156 -5.60 -10.94 11.80
CA GLU A 156 -4.40 -10.34 12.39
C GLU A 156 -3.27 -10.13 11.37
N LEU A 157 -2.93 -11.14 10.56
CA LEU A 157 -1.88 -11.02 9.56
C LEU A 157 -2.24 -10.02 8.46
N VAL A 158 -3.50 -10.01 8.02
CA VAL A 158 -4.01 -9.04 7.03
C VAL A 158 -3.98 -7.62 7.61
N GLY A 159 -4.32 -7.45 8.88
CA GLY A 159 -4.25 -6.19 9.61
C GLY A 159 -2.83 -5.63 9.65
N VAL A 160 -1.84 -6.47 10.04
CA VAL A 160 -0.42 -6.09 10.02
C VAL A 160 0.02 -5.69 8.61
N LEU A 161 -0.28 -6.50 7.59
CA LEU A 161 0.09 -6.16 6.21
C LEU A 161 -0.54 -4.86 5.73
N THR A 162 -1.79 -4.60 6.10
CA THR A 162 -2.51 -3.37 5.75
C THR A 162 -1.89 -2.16 6.45
N HIS A 163 -1.57 -2.29 7.75
CA HIS A 163 -0.91 -1.25 8.53
C HIS A 163 0.44 -0.86 7.92
N GLU A 164 1.28 -1.84 7.60
CA GLU A 164 2.58 -1.59 6.98
C GLU A 164 2.44 -1.03 5.54
N LEU A 165 1.44 -1.48 4.79
CA LEU A 165 1.15 -0.94 3.47
C LEU A 165 0.72 0.53 3.55
N VAL A 166 0.01 0.95 4.59
CA VAL A 166 -0.28 2.38 4.82
C VAL A 166 1.01 3.20 4.90
N HIS A 167 2.03 2.73 5.64
CA HIS A 167 3.33 3.41 5.75
C HIS A 167 4.04 3.56 4.41
N CYS A 168 3.86 2.59 3.50
CA CYS A 168 4.38 2.68 2.12
C CYS A 168 3.84 3.91 1.38
N TYR A 169 2.61 4.32 1.67
CA TYR A 169 1.91 5.41 0.98
C TYR A 169 1.76 6.68 1.83
N GLN A 170 2.28 6.77 3.05
CA GLN A 170 2.27 8.01 3.83
C GLN A 170 3.62 8.71 3.84
N TYR A 171 4.73 7.97 3.83
CA TYR A 171 6.08 8.53 3.96
C TYR A 171 6.55 9.35 2.73
N ALA A 172 5.80 9.36 1.63
CA ALA A 172 6.15 10.16 0.44
C ALA A 172 5.41 11.50 0.34
N ALA A 173 4.53 11.84 1.29
CA ALA A 173 4.03 13.21 1.41
C ALA A 173 5.13 14.08 2.06
N PRO A 174 5.52 15.24 1.48
CA PRO A 174 6.43 16.15 2.15
C PRO A 174 5.86 16.49 3.52
N ARG A 175 6.72 16.49 4.56
CA ARG A 175 6.40 16.71 5.99
C ARG A 175 5.38 17.82 6.23
N ALA A 176 4.11 17.51 6.02
CA ALA A 176 2.99 18.22 6.59
C ALA A 176 2.67 17.43 7.84
N THR A 177 2.94 18.07 8.98
CA THR A 177 2.44 17.72 10.31
C THR A 177 0.93 17.55 10.26
N LEU A 178 0.47 16.37 9.82
CA LEU A 178 -0.90 15.92 9.91
C LEU A 178 -0.91 14.84 10.98
N ASP A 179 -1.53 15.21 12.09
CA ASP A 179 -1.64 14.46 13.32
C ASP A 179 -2.01 12.99 13.05
N GLY A 180 -1.21 12.06 13.56
CA GLY A 180 -1.35 10.62 13.39
C GLY A 180 -2.65 10.01 13.97
N GLY A 181 -3.59 10.83 14.45
CA GLY A 181 -4.86 10.39 15.04
C GLY A 181 -5.92 9.92 14.04
N LEU A 182 -5.77 10.18 12.73
CA LEU A 182 -6.70 9.68 11.71
C LEU A 182 -6.42 8.23 11.29
N ILE A 183 -5.26 7.67 11.67
CA ILE A 183 -4.74 6.39 11.18
C ILE A 183 -5.19 5.21 12.06
N GLU A 184 -5.59 5.47 13.30
CA GLU A 184 -6.16 4.45 14.20
C GLU A 184 -7.51 3.93 13.67
N GLY A 185 -8.33 4.79 13.04
CA GLY A 185 -9.68 4.42 12.58
C GLY A 185 -9.77 3.65 11.26
N ILE A 186 -8.71 3.58 10.44
CA ILE A 186 -8.70 2.75 9.21
C ILE A 186 -8.15 1.35 9.49
N ALA A 187 -7.31 1.23 10.51
CA ALA A 187 -6.79 -0.06 10.99
C ALA A 187 -7.86 -0.89 11.74
N ASP A 188 -9.01 -0.27 12.05
CA ASP A 188 -10.06 -0.81 12.92
C ASP A 188 -11.13 -1.65 12.22
N PHE A 189 -10.97 -2.00 10.94
CA PHE A 189 -12.05 -2.70 10.25
C PHE A 189 -12.21 -4.17 10.63
N ASP A 190 -11.26 -4.80 11.33
CA ASP A 190 -11.47 -6.02 12.10
C ASP A 190 -10.32 -6.22 13.12
N THR A 191 -10.52 -5.72 14.36
CA THR A 191 -9.72 -5.99 15.58
C THR A 191 -8.21 -5.71 15.53
N ILE A 192 -7.81 -4.49 15.94
CA ILE A 192 -6.44 -4.23 16.40
C ILE A 192 -6.47 -3.56 17.77
N GLU A 193 -6.25 -4.34 18.83
CA GLU A 193 -5.82 -3.82 20.13
C GLU A 193 -4.28 -3.70 20.09
N ILE A 194 -3.75 -2.53 19.72
CA ILE A 194 -2.33 -2.24 19.90
C ILE A 194 -2.12 -1.88 21.37
N MET A 195 -1.77 -2.88 22.19
CA MET A 195 -1.18 -2.62 23.50
C MET A 195 0.24 -2.07 23.31
N ASN A 196 0.43 -0.83 23.76
CA ASN A 196 1.72 -0.18 23.96
C ASN A 196 2.32 -0.57 25.32
#